data_AF-A0AAN8ZVK8-F1
#
_entry.id   AF-A0AAN8ZVK8-F1
#
_cell.length_a   1.000
_cell.length_b   1.000
_cell.length_c   1.000
_cell.angle_alpha   90.00
_cell.angle_beta   90.00
_cell.angle_gamma   90.00
#
_symmetry.space_group_name_H-M   'P 1'
#
loop_
_entity.id
_entity.type
_entity.pdbx_description
1 polymer ?
#
loop_
_entity_poly.entity_id
_entity_poly.type
_entity_poly.pdbx_seq_one_letter_code
_entity_poly.pdbx_strand_id
1 'polypeptide(L)'
;GLILAHTVKYSIETILNLHTTLGRPMGKACALSVCSLMESLKAIENTYNHNATLLAESLPHVIQYLTCQVLSIVAAAKGRISSTRLDGRRLDIFMALSLVEQMLAGSGTKERRLVMRVAFALANQARALRDEDIATLLILLRRLDLACEVQTRVRDATDCSLLYHHRVMIPTYLDHYFQSLDQVHRINFMLAAVQDCTIPLQKCAYHSEPDFLLRQFKDEVYGYIRDRVLDKLCQAVETELRLSTHTHLQLDNRNPFQTPIKDLAPVLHMQPFVLFSSHISVRDYVEQYLERTFYALTVVAPHDWRTYEEMRNLAASKYNLFTVPSHLPSHTLDQGVDVLEIMRNIHVFVQHYLYNLNQQFFVEATSNNKHLNTVTIKHIANSIRTHGAGIINTT
;
A
#
# COMPACT_ATOMS: atom_id res chain seq x y z
N GLY A 1 1.43 12.52 21.82
CA GLY A 1 2.10 11.69 20.81
C GLY A 1 2.95 10.63 21.45
N LEU A 2 4.18 10.96 21.85
CA LEU A 2 5.21 9.99 22.26
C LEU A 2 4.82 9.06 23.43
N ILE A 3 4.17 9.57 24.47
CA ILE A 3 3.68 8.75 25.60
C ILE A 3 2.65 7.73 25.12
N LEU A 4 1.69 8.18 24.28
CA LEU A 4 0.68 7.30 23.69
C LEU A 4 1.32 6.21 22.84
N ALA A 5 2.30 6.56 22.00
CA ALA A 5 3.03 5.58 21.19
C ALA A 5 3.70 4.51 22.06
N HIS A 6 4.39 4.90 23.15
CA HIS A 6 5.00 3.94 24.06
C HIS A 6 3.96 3.05 24.75
N THR A 7 2.83 3.60 25.20
CA THR A 7 1.77 2.81 25.84
C THR A 7 1.13 1.80 24.87
N VAL A 8 0.91 2.20 23.63
CA VAL A 8 0.34 1.33 22.60
C VAL A 8 1.35 0.25 22.21
N LYS A 9 2.62 0.61 21.96
CA LYS A 9 3.69 -0.36 21.67
C LYS A 9 3.86 -1.38 22.80
N TYR A 10 3.93 -0.92 24.04
CA TYR A 10 4.00 -1.79 25.21
C TYR A 10 2.81 -2.75 25.29
N SER A 11 1.60 -2.27 25.00
CA SER A 11 0.39 -3.10 25.01
C SER A 11 0.44 -4.18 23.92
N ILE A 12 0.86 -3.82 22.70
CA ILE A 12 1.04 -4.76 21.57
C ILE A 12 2.08 -5.83 21.94
N GLU A 13 3.27 -5.42 22.38
CA GLU A 13 4.36 -6.32 22.76
C GLU A 13 3.93 -7.26 23.88
N THR A 14 3.26 -6.73 24.90
CA THR A 14 2.78 -7.53 26.03
C THR A 14 1.77 -8.59 25.57
N ILE A 15 0.77 -8.21 24.76
CA ILE A 15 -0.25 -9.16 24.28
C ILE A 15 0.40 -10.26 23.42
N LEU A 16 1.25 -9.89 22.46
CA LEU A 16 1.89 -10.84 21.55
C LEU A 16 2.87 -11.78 22.29
N ASN A 17 3.67 -11.23 23.20
CA ASN A 17 4.59 -12.04 24.01
C ASN A 17 3.84 -12.96 24.98
N LEU A 18 2.73 -12.53 25.57
CA LEU A 18 1.90 -13.38 26.44
C LEU A 18 1.29 -14.55 25.68
N HIS A 19 0.74 -14.30 24.49
CA HIS A 19 0.21 -15.39 23.65
C HIS A 19 1.30 -16.39 23.23
N THR A 20 2.50 -15.90 22.94
CA THR A 20 3.65 -16.74 22.56
C THR A 20 4.16 -17.57 23.73
N THR A 21 4.33 -16.96 24.91
CA THR A 21 4.84 -17.64 26.12
C THR A 21 3.83 -18.63 26.70
N LEU A 22 2.53 -18.33 26.65
CA LEU A 22 1.47 -19.23 27.13
C LEU A 22 1.07 -20.28 26.10
N GLY A 23 1.55 -20.18 24.85
CA GLY A 23 1.20 -21.10 23.77
C GLY A 23 -0.29 -21.12 23.41
N ARG A 24 -1.04 -20.07 23.75
CA ARG A 24 -2.49 -20.00 23.52
C ARG A 24 -2.80 -19.31 22.19
N PRO A 25 -3.64 -19.90 21.33
CA PRO A 25 -4.01 -19.29 20.06
C PRO A 25 -4.77 -17.97 20.29
N MET A 26 -4.42 -16.96 19.50
CA MET A 26 -5.09 -15.67 19.53
C MET A 26 -6.37 -15.71 18.67
N GLY A 27 -7.49 -15.25 19.23
CA GLY A 27 -8.75 -15.15 18.47
C GLY A 27 -8.69 -14.08 17.39
N LYS A 28 -9.46 -14.25 16.30
CA LYS A 28 -9.50 -13.30 15.16
C LYS A 28 -9.77 -11.86 15.60
N ALA A 29 -10.71 -11.65 16.52
CA ALA A 29 -11.03 -10.32 17.03
C ALA A 29 -9.84 -9.65 17.70
N CYS A 30 -9.12 -10.38 18.55
CA CYS A 30 -7.93 -9.88 19.24
C CYS A 30 -6.80 -9.56 18.25
N ALA A 31 -6.57 -10.44 17.27
CA ALA A 31 -5.60 -10.21 16.19
C ALA A 31 -5.88 -8.91 15.43
N LEU A 32 -7.14 -8.67 15.07
CA LEU A 32 -7.57 -7.45 14.38
C LEU A 32 -7.44 -6.20 15.26
N SER A 33 -7.72 -6.31 16.57
CA SER A 33 -7.47 -5.21 17.51
C SER A 33 -5.99 -4.85 17.60
N VAL A 34 -5.10 -5.85 17.65
CA VAL A 34 -3.64 -5.61 17.63
C VAL A 34 -3.21 -4.94 16.33
N CYS A 35 -3.74 -5.39 15.18
CA CYS A 35 -3.50 -4.74 13.89
C CYS A 35 -3.96 -3.27 13.88
N SER A 36 -5.13 -2.97 14.44
CA SER A 36 -5.64 -1.59 14.58
C SER A 36 -4.74 -0.72 15.49
N LEU A 37 -4.16 -1.30 16.54
CA LEU A 37 -3.17 -0.62 17.38
C LEU A 37 -1.87 -0.34 16.61
N MET A 38 -1.41 -1.28 15.77
CA MET A 38 -0.25 -1.07 14.89
C MET A 38 -0.51 0.03 13.85
N GLU A 39 -1.70 0.07 13.25
CA GLU A 39 -2.12 1.16 12.37
C GLU A 39 -2.07 2.51 13.10
N SER A 40 -2.56 2.54 14.34
CA SER A 40 -2.56 3.75 15.18
C SER A 40 -1.14 4.24 15.50
N LEU A 41 -0.18 3.34 15.72
CA LEU A 41 1.23 3.70 15.88
C LEU A 41 1.80 4.37 14.63
N LYS A 42 1.49 3.82 13.45
CA LYS A 42 1.94 4.38 12.18
C LYS A 42 1.23 5.66 11.80
N ALA A 43 -0.02 5.84 12.23
CA ALA A 43 -0.70 7.12 12.14
C ALA A 43 0.01 8.18 13.01
N ILE A 44 0.40 7.84 14.24
CA ILE A 44 1.20 8.74 15.10
C ILE A 44 2.51 9.11 14.41
N GLU A 45 3.25 8.15 13.87
CA GLU A 45 4.50 8.42 13.13
C GLU A 45 4.27 9.37 11.95
N ASN A 46 3.24 9.11 11.14
CA ASN A 46 2.92 9.94 9.99
C ASN A 46 2.58 11.38 10.39
N THR A 47 1.87 11.59 11.51
CA THR A 47 1.58 12.93 12.03
C THR A 47 2.84 13.66 12.52
N TYR A 48 3.82 12.95 13.09
CA TYR A 48 5.12 13.53 13.44
C TYR A 48 5.91 13.91 12.19
N ASN A 49 5.90 13.06 11.16
CA ASN A 49 6.60 13.32 9.90
C ASN A 49 5.98 14.51 9.13
N HIS A 50 4.64 14.60 9.12
CA HIS A 50 3.94 15.72 8.50
C HIS A 50 4.28 17.06 9.16
N ASN A 51 4.43 17.06 10.49
CA ASN A 51 4.77 18.25 11.27
C ASN A 51 6.29 18.38 11.54
N ALA A 52 7.14 17.64 10.82
CA ALA A 52 8.58 17.61 11.09
C ALA A 52 9.25 18.98 10.88
N THR A 53 8.76 19.78 9.93
CA THR A 53 9.25 21.15 9.67
C THR A 53 9.01 22.07 10.86
N LEU A 54 7.78 22.09 11.39
CA LEU A 54 7.42 22.85 12.59
C LEU A 54 8.25 22.40 13.81
N LEU A 55 8.50 21.10 13.94
CA LEU A 55 9.35 20.57 15.01
C LEU A 55 10.81 21.02 14.84
N ALA A 56 11.34 21.02 13.62
CA ALA A 56 12.71 21.46 13.34
C ALA A 56 12.92 22.96 13.66
N GLU A 57 11.90 23.80 13.49
CA GLU A 57 11.95 25.22 13.85
C GLU A 57 11.82 25.46 15.36
N SER A 58 10.93 24.72 16.03
CA SER A 58 10.62 24.95 17.45
C SER A 58 11.58 24.27 18.43
N LEU A 59 12.11 23.09 18.10
CA LEU A 59 13.01 22.32 18.96
C LEU A 59 14.29 23.08 19.38
N PRO A 60 14.98 23.81 18.48
CA PRO A 60 16.16 24.58 18.85
C PRO A 60 15.86 25.62 19.95
N HIS A 61 14.70 26.29 19.88
CA HIS A 61 14.29 27.26 20.90
C HIS A 61 14.01 26.61 22.26
N VAL A 62 13.38 25.43 22.25
CA VAL A 62 13.15 24.64 23.48
C VAL A 62 14.49 24.18 24.08
N ILE A 63 15.39 23.68 23.25
CA ILE A 63 16.74 23.28 23.67
C ILE A 63 17.48 24.48 24.28
N GLN A 64 17.46 25.63 23.60
CA GLN A 64 18.09 26.86 24.07
C GLN A 64 17.55 27.30 25.43
N TYR A 65 16.22 27.31 25.60
CA TYR A 65 15.57 27.64 26.87
C TYR A 65 16.00 26.70 28.00
N LEU A 66 16.03 25.39 27.74
CA LEU A 66 16.47 24.39 28.72
C LEU A 66 17.96 24.55 29.07
N THR A 67 18.82 24.80 28.07
CA THR A 67 20.25 25.06 28.30
C THR A 67 20.47 26.31 29.15
N CYS A 68 19.71 27.39 28.94
CA CYS A 68 19.81 28.62 29.75
C CYS A 68 19.47 28.35 31.23
N GLN A 69 18.44 27.54 31.50
CA GLN A 69 18.08 27.15 32.86
C GLN A 69 19.13 26.27 33.52
N VAL A 70 19.76 25.36 32.78
CA VAL A 70 20.86 24.55 33.31
C VAL A 70 22.08 25.44 33.59
N LEU A 71 22.41 26.37 32.70
CA LEU A 71 23.53 27.29 32.85
C LEU A 71 23.36 28.21 34.06
N SER A 72 22.16 28.67 34.39
CA SER A 72 21.94 29.51 35.58
C SER A 72 22.23 28.75 36.89
N ILE A 73 21.87 27.47 36.95
CA ILE A 73 22.20 26.59 38.09
C ILE A 73 23.71 26.37 38.18
N VAL A 74 24.38 26.13 37.05
CA VAL A 74 25.84 25.94 36.99
C VAL A 74 26.58 27.21 37.41
N ALA A 75 26.16 28.38 36.93
CA ALA A 75 26.75 29.67 37.29
C ALA A 75 26.60 29.93 38.80
N ALA A 76 25.43 29.65 39.38
CA ALA A 76 25.20 29.77 40.82
C ALA A 76 26.09 28.80 41.63
N ALA A 77 26.32 27.59 41.12
CA ALA A 77 27.22 26.61 41.75
C ALA A 77 28.69 27.05 41.68
N LYS A 78 29.14 27.59 40.54
CA LYS A 78 30.51 28.13 40.38
C LYS A 78 30.77 29.32 41.31
N GLY A 79 29.80 30.23 41.44
CA GLY A 79 29.90 31.39 42.35
C GLY A 79 30.06 30.99 43.82
N ARG A 80 29.56 29.82 44.23
CA ARG A 80 29.76 29.29 45.59
C ARG A 80 31.14 28.70 45.82
N ILE A 81 31.78 28.20 44.76
CA ILE A 81 33.09 27.53 44.83
C ILE A 81 34.23 28.53 44.65
N SER A 82 33.98 29.69 44.04
CA SER A 82 34.98 30.73 43.81
C SER A 82 35.40 31.43 45.11
N SER A 83 36.19 30.75 45.95
CA SER A 83 36.98 31.36 47.01
C SER A 83 38.41 31.66 46.52
N THR A 84 39.03 32.72 47.05
CA THR A 84 40.37 33.21 46.67
C THR A 84 41.52 32.21 46.85
N ARG A 85 41.30 31.09 47.55
CA ARG A 85 42.16 29.90 47.53
C ARG A 85 41.36 28.68 47.13
N LEU A 86 41.67 28.09 45.98
CA LEU A 86 41.10 26.84 45.50
C LEU A 86 42.05 25.70 45.89
N ASP A 87 41.62 24.83 46.80
CA ASP A 87 42.28 23.54 47.03
C ASP A 87 42.23 22.69 45.74
N GLY A 88 43.16 21.75 45.54
CA GLY A 88 43.22 20.93 44.31
C GLY A 88 41.87 20.26 43.96
N ARG A 89 41.17 19.72 44.96
CA ARG A 89 39.84 19.13 44.78
C ARG A 89 38.76 20.16 44.38
N ARG A 90 38.84 21.40 44.88
CA ARG A 90 37.92 22.50 44.51
C ARG A 90 38.19 23.02 43.11
N LEU A 91 39.47 23.03 42.69
CA LEU A 91 39.86 23.35 41.33
C LEU A 91 39.28 22.32 40.34
N ASP A 92 39.39 21.03 40.63
CA ASP A 92 38.85 19.97 39.77
C ASP A 92 37.33 20.11 39.56
N ILE A 93 36.59 20.45 40.62
CA ILE A 93 35.13 20.67 40.54
C ILE A 93 34.81 21.93 39.73
N PHE A 94 35.57 23.01 39.92
CA PHE A 94 35.39 24.24 39.15
C PHE A 94 35.65 24.00 37.66
N MET A 95 36.68 23.21 37.34
CA MET A 95 36.97 22.79 35.96
C MET A 95 35.88 21.88 35.40
N ALA A 96 35.33 20.96 36.18
CA ALA A 96 34.19 20.12 35.78
C ALA A 96 32.95 20.95 35.45
N LEU A 97 32.61 21.95 36.28
CA LEU A 97 31.49 22.86 36.00
C LEU A 97 31.76 23.77 34.79
N SER A 98 33.00 24.20 34.59
CA SER A 98 33.38 24.97 33.39
C SER A 98 33.30 24.11 32.12
N LEU A 99 33.63 22.83 32.23
CA LEU A 99 33.44 21.87 31.15
C LEU A 99 31.95 21.70 30.81
N VAL A 100 31.06 21.66 31.81
CA VAL A 100 29.61 21.63 31.56
C VAL A 100 29.16 22.85 30.75
N GLU A 101 29.61 24.05 31.09
CA GLU A 101 29.28 25.27 30.33
C GLU A 101 29.72 25.16 28.87
N GLN A 102 30.94 24.66 28.61
CA GLN A 102 31.45 24.44 27.26
C GLN A 102 30.63 23.38 26.49
N MET A 103 30.18 22.31 27.17
CA MET A 103 29.38 21.27 26.54
C MET A 103 27.96 21.76 26.20
N LEU A 104 27.35 22.60 27.05
CA LEU A 104 26.04 23.21 26.83
C LEU A 104 26.06 24.28 25.73
N ALA A 105 27.21 24.91 25.48
CA ALA A 105 27.35 25.99 24.50
C ALA A 105 27.27 25.54 23.03
N GLY A 106 27.28 24.24 22.74
CA GLY A 106 27.08 23.77 21.36
C GLY A 106 26.04 22.67 21.25
N SER A 107 26.07 21.93 20.13
CA SER A 107 25.03 20.94 19.82
C SER A 107 24.87 19.90 20.93
N GLY A 108 23.64 19.61 21.32
CA GLY A 108 23.35 18.54 22.27
C GLY A 108 23.54 17.16 21.65
N THR A 109 24.78 16.71 21.43
CA THR A 109 25.08 15.34 21.00
C THR A 109 25.07 14.39 22.20
N LYS A 110 24.95 13.08 21.95
CA LYS A 110 24.93 12.05 23.00
C LYS A 110 26.22 12.07 23.83
N GLU A 111 27.36 12.26 23.18
CA GLU A 111 28.68 12.30 23.81
C GLU A 111 28.79 13.50 24.74
N ARG A 112 28.41 14.70 24.28
CA ARG A 112 28.43 15.91 25.12
C ARG A 112 27.51 15.78 26.33
N ARG A 113 26.31 15.22 26.14
CA ARG A 113 25.38 14.94 27.27
C ARG A 113 25.95 13.92 28.25
N LEU A 114 26.68 12.91 27.78
CA LEU A 114 27.37 11.96 28.64
C LEU A 114 28.47 12.64 29.47
N VAL A 115 29.34 13.43 28.84
CA VAL A 115 30.41 14.14 29.56
C VAL A 115 29.81 15.11 30.59
N MET A 116 28.74 15.84 30.24
CA MET A 116 28.02 16.68 31.21
C MET A 116 27.51 15.91 32.42
N ARG A 117 26.94 14.72 32.22
CA ARG A 117 26.45 13.87 33.32
C ARG A 117 27.58 13.40 34.24
N VAL A 118 28.74 13.06 33.68
CA VAL A 118 29.93 12.69 34.46
C VAL A 118 30.43 13.89 35.26
N ALA A 119 30.52 15.06 34.64
CA ALA A 119 30.94 16.29 35.31
C ALA A 119 29.97 16.71 36.44
N PHE A 120 28.65 16.59 36.21
CA PHE A 120 27.65 16.81 37.25
C PHE A 120 27.71 15.78 38.37
N ALA A 121 27.99 14.51 38.07
CA ALA A 121 28.18 13.48 39.09
C ALA A 121 29.38 13.80 40.00
N LEU A 122 30.48 14.28 39.43
CA LEU A 122 31.67 14.71 40.19
C LEU A 122 31.36 15.93 41.06
N ALA A 123 30.65 16.93 40.52
CA ALA A 123 30.21 18.09 41.29
C ALA A 123 29.25 17.70 42.44
N ASN A 124 28.37 16.73 42.21
CA ASN A 124 27.45 16.22 43.22
C ASN A 124 28.17 15.47 44.35
N GLN A 125 29.13 14.58 44.01
CA GLN A 125 29.94 13.87 45.01
C GLN A 125 30.70 14.83 45.94
N ALA A 126 31.06 16.00 45.44
CA ALA A 126 31.72 17.03 46.23
C ALA A 126 30.77 18.00 46.95
N ARG A 127 29.46 17.77 46.90
CA ARG A 127 28.41 18.62 47.52
C ARG A 127 28.46 20.08 47.06
N ALA A 128 28.85 20.33 45.81
CA ALA A 128 28.86 21.66 45.21
C ALA A 128 27.45 22.20 44.87
N LEU A 129 26.52 21.28 44.62
CA LEU A 129 25.14 21.57 44.25
C LEU A 129 24.22 21.33 45.46
N ARG A 130 23.19 22.17 45.63
CA ARG A 130 22.17 21.95 46.66
C ARG A 130 21.21 20.84 46.24
N ASP A 131 20.59 20.15 47.18
CA ASP A 131 19.65 19.07 46.88
C ASP A 131 18.46 19.55 46.02
N GLU A 132 17.97 20.77 46.23
CA GLU A 132 16.94 21.40 45.39
C GLU A 132 17.44 21.68 43.95
N ASP A 133 18.67 22.20 43.83
CA ASP A 133 19.31 22.45 42.54
C ASP A 133 19.52 21.12 41.77
N ILE A 134 19.81 20.02 42.49
CA ILE A 134 19.97 18.68 41.90
C ILE A 134 18.64 18.13 41.39
N ALA A 135 17.57 18.25 42.19
CA ALA A 135 16.24 17.78 41.80
C ALA A 135 15.74 18.50 40.54
N THR A 136 15.92 19.83 40.48
CA THR A 136 15.59 20.64 39.30
C THR A 136 16.47 20.29 38.10
N LEU A 137 17.79 20.17 38.30
CA LEU A 137 18.73 19.77 37.25
C LEU A 137 18.36 18.42 36.61
N LEU A 138 17.97 17.42 37.41
CA LEU A 138 17.57 16.10 36.90
C LEU A 138 16.35 16.18 35.97
N ILE A 139 15.37 17.04 36.29
CA ILE A 139 14.20 17.27 35.45
C ILE A 139 14.61 17.97 34.15
N LEU A 140 15.44 19.01 34.24
CA LEU A 140 15.91 19.77 33.08
C LEU A 140 16.73 18.90 32.12
N LEU A 141 17.67 18.11 32.64
CA LEU A 141 18.49 17.20 31.83
C LEU A 141 17.63 16.13 31.14
N ARG A 142 16.59 15.59 31.80
CA ARG A 142 15.64 14.65 31.16
C ARG A 142 14.85 15.32 30.04
N ARG A 143 14.39 16.55 30.23
CA ARG A 143 13.69 17.32 29.19
C ARG A 143 14.63 17.65 28.02
N LEU A 144 15.88 17.98 28.30
CA LEU A 144 16.91 18.26 27.30
C LEU A 144 17.23 17.00 26.47
N ASP A 145 17.39 15.84 27.12
CA ASP A 145 17.58 14.56 26.42
C ASP A 145 16.40 14.27 25.49
N LEU A 146 15.17 14.43 26.00
CA LEU A 146 13.97 14.20 25.21
C LEU A 146 13.95 15.13 23.99
N ALA A 147 14.23 16.42 24.16
CA ALA A 147 14.26 17.40 23.09
C ALA A 147 15.34 17.11 22.04
N CYS A 148 16.55 16.72 22.45
CA CYS A 148 17.62 16.39 21.53
C CYS A 148 17.40 15.06 20.78
N GLU A 149 16.60 14.13 21.33
CA GLU A 149 16.40 12.80 20.77
C GLU A 149 14.99 12.57 20.21
N VAL A 150 14.14 13.61 20.06
CA VAL A 150 12.72 13.42 19.69
C VAL A 150 12.55 12.53 18.47
N GLN A 151 13.28 12.78 17.38
CA GLN A 151 13.13 12.01 16.14
C GLN A 151 13.50 10.53 16.33
N THR A 152 14.59 10.24 17.04
CA THR A 152 14.99 8.87 17.36
C THR A 152 13.97 8.18 18.27
N ARG A 153 13.47 8.89 19.29
CA ARG A 153 12.49 8.34 20.24
C ARG A 153 11.13 8.09 19.60
N VAL A 154 10.72 8.93 18.64
CA VAL A 154 9.51 8.69 17.85
C VAL A 154 9.69 7.41 17.03
N ARG A 155 10.78 7.28 16.28
CA ARG A 155 11.08 6.08 15.48
C ARG A 155 11.12 4.81 16.36
N ASP A 156 11.79 4.87 17.51
CA ASP A 156 11.87 3.72 18.42
C ASP A 156 10.49 3.36 19.01
N ALA A 157 9.63 4.35 19.27
CA ALA A 157 8.29 4.14 19.81
C ALA A 157 7.29 3.61 18.77
N THR A 158 7.51 3.89 17.48
CA THR A 158 6.62 3.48 16.38
C THR A 158 7.17 2.32 15.55
N ASP A 159 8.33 1.77 15.94
CA ASP A 159 8.90 0.56 15.33
C ASP A 159 8.02 -0.67 15.62
N CYS A 160 7.50 -1.24 14.54
CA CYS A 160 6.65 -2.43 14.48
C CYS A 160 7.40 -3.67 13.95
N SER A 161 8.74 -3.70 14.02
CA SER A 161 9.59 -4.82 13.62
C SER A 161 9.19 -6.19 14.20
N LEU A 162 8.50 -6.22 15.34
CA LEU A 162 7.93 -7.41 15.95
C LEU A 162 6.96 -8.17 15.00
N LEU A 163 6.34 -7.48 14.04
CA LEU A 163 5.38 -8.07 13.10
C LEU A 163 5.98 -9.23 12.29
N TYR A 164 7.28 -9.23 12.02
CA TYR A 164 7.96 -10.34 11.34
C TYR A 164 7.77 -11.69 12.06
N HIS A 165 7.85 -11.68 13.40
CA HIS A 165 7.66 -12.88 14.23
C HIS A 165 6.20 -13.34 14.26
N HIS A 166 5.26 -12.43 13.99
CA HIS A 166 3.82 -12.69 13.97
C HIS A 166 3.19 -12.53 12.59
N ARG A 167 3.94 -12.87 11.52
CA ARG A 167 3.51 -12.74 10.11
C ARG A 167 2.18 -13.42 9.76
N VAL A 168 1.75 -14.40 10.55
CA VAL A 168 0.44 -15.08 10.43
C VAL A 168 -0.74 -14.12 10.59
N MET A 169 -0.55 -12.96 11.23
CA MET A 169 -1.59 -11.95 11.40
C MET A 169 -1.90 -11.19 10.10
N ILE A 170 -0.93 -11.05 9.21
CA ILE A 170 -1.04 -10.28 7.96
C ILE A 170 -2.19 -10.80 7.07
N PRO A 171 -2.28 -12.10 6.72
CA PRO A 171 -3.38 -12.59 5.89
C PRO A 171 -4.74 -12.44 6.58
N THR A 172 -4.82 -12.63 7.90
CA THR A 172 -6.05 -12.46 8.68
C THR A 172 -6.55 -11.01 8.63
N TYR A 173 -5.62 -10.05 8.70
CA TYR A 173 -5.90 -8.64 8.54
C TYR A 173 -6.39 -8.31 7.13
N LEU A 174 -5.70 -8.79 6.09
CA LEU A 174 -6.06 -8.52 4.70
C LEU A 174 -7.44 -9.08 4.34
N ASP A 175 -7.78 -10.27 4.86
CA ASP A 175 -9.12 -10.86 4.72
C ASP A 175 -10.20 -9.98 5.35
N HIS A 176 -9.92 -9.39 6.53
CA HIS A 176 -10.85 -8.45 7.17
C HIS A 176 -10.93 -7.12 6.42
N TYR A 177 -9.80 -6.60 5.95
CA TYR A 177 -9.72 -5.35 5.17
C TYR A 177 -10.63 -5.42 3.93
N PHE A 178 -10.57 -6.53 3.18
CA PHE A 178 -11.46 -6.77 2.03
C PHE A 178 -12.94 -6.95 2.41
N GLN A 179 -13.23 -7.37 3.65
CA GLN A 179 -14.60 -7.51 4.13
C GLN A 179 -15.23 -6.16 4.49
N SER A 180 -14.50 -5.30 5.20
CA SER A 180 -15.02 -4.01 5.68
C SER A 180 -15.00 -2.92 4.60
N LEU A 181 -13.93 -2.78 3.81
CA LEU A 181 -13.72 -1.71 2.80
C LEU A 181 -14.00 -0.24 3.22
N ASP A 182 -14.48 0.03 4.43
CA ASP A 182 -14.90 1.35 4.91
C ASP A 182 -13.76 2.38 4.99
N GLN A 183 -12.52 1.91 5.23
CA GLN A 183 -11.36 2.79 5.42
C GLN A 183 -10.16 2.30 4.62
N VAL A 184 -10.24 2.52 3.31
CA VAL A 184 -9.26 2.10 2.30
C VAL A 184 -7.83 2.54 2.65
N HIS A 185 -7.65 3.75 3.17
CA HIS A 185 -6.31 4.29 3.47
C HIS A 185 -5.58 3.58 4.61
N ARG A 186 -6.26 2.78 5.43
CA ARG A 186 -5.64 2.06 6.56
C ARG A 186 -4.57 1.07 6.13
N ILE A 187 -4.73 0.48 4.94
CA ILE A 187 -3.75 -0.46 4.41
C ILE A 187 -2.36 0.16 4.33
N ASN A 188 -2.25 1.47 4.05
CA ASN A 188 -0.97 2.17 4.00
C ASN A 188 -0.24 2.15 5.34
N PHE A 189 -0.95 2.28 6.45
CA PHE A 189 -0.36 2.22 7.78
C PHE A 189 0.08 0.79 8.14
N MET A 190 -0.69 -0.22 7.77
CA MET A 190 -0.27 -1.62 7.94
C MET A 190 0.98 -1.93 7.10
N LEU A 191 1.02 -1.48 5.86
CA LEU A 191 2.17 -1.67 4.98
C LEU A 191 3.40 -0.92 5.50
N ALA A 192 3.23 0.28 6.06
CA ALA A 192 4.32 0.98 6.75
C ALA A 192 4.83 0.20 7.97
N ALA A 193 3.96 -0.48 8.73
CA ALA A 193 4.37 -1.37 9.82
C ALA A 193 5.15 -2.58 9.32
N VAL A 194 4.78 -3.14 8.16
CA VAL A 194 5.54 -4.23 7.51
C VAL A 194 6.92 -3.75 7.06
N GLN A 195 7.04 -2.50 6.58
CA GLN A 195 8.32 -1.93 6.12
C GLN A 195 9.35 -1.80 7.25
N ASP A 196 8.94 -1.63 8.50
CA ASP A 196 9.88 -1.58 9.63
C ASP A 196 10.73 -2.84 9.80
N CYS A 197 10.20 -3.98 9.33
CA CYS A 197 10.91 -5.25 9.38
C CYS A 197 12.17 -5.27 8.48
N THR A 198 12.33 -4.31 7.57
CA THR A 198 13.48 -4.24 6.65
C THR A 198 14.82 -4.08 7.38
N ILE A 199 14.91 -3.12 8.29
CA ILE A 199 16.18 -2.77 8.95
C ILE A 199 16.70 -3.94 9.80
N PRO A 200 15.89 -4.62 10.62
CA PRO A 200 16.32 -5.82 11.33
C PRO A 200 16.73 -6.96 10.40
N LEU A 201 15.95 -7.21 9.32
CA LEU A 201 16.24 -8.31 8.39
C LEU A 201 17.55 -8.10 7.63
N GLN A 202 17.87 -6.86 7.23
CA GLN A 202 19.15 -6.52 6.60
C GLN A 202 20.35 -6.67 7.56
N LYS A 203 20.13 -6.49 8.86
CA LYS A 203 21.18 -6.66 9.88
C LYS A 203 21.48 -8.12 10.22
N CYS A 204 20.58 -9.05 9.86
CA CYS A 204 20.78 -10.48 10.07
C CYS A 204 21.76 -11.07 9.03
N ALA A 205 23.05 -10.88 9.26
CA ALA A 205 24.14 -11.36 8.39
C ALA A 205 24.46 -12.87 8.53
N TYR A 206 23.45 -13.73 8.67
CA TYR A 206 23.64 -15.18 8.84
C TYR A 206 23.68 -15.96 7.51
N HIS A 207 23.26 -15.33 6.40
CA HIS A 207 23.23 -15.97 5.08
C HIS A 207 24.29 -15.40 4.13
N SER A 208 24.71 -16.22 3.18
CA SER A 208 25.69 -15.87 2.13
C SER A 208 25.28 -14.66 1.30
N GLU A 209 23.97 -14.43 1.17
CA GLU A 209 23.39 -13.19 0.62
C GLU A 209 22.62 -12.44 1.73
N PRO A 210 23.00 -11.20 2.08
CA PRO A 210 22.33 -10.42 3.12
C PRO A 210 20.88 -10.05 2.76
N ASP A 211 20.54 -10.03 1.46
CA ASP A 211 19.21 -9.66 0.97
C ASP A 211 18.21 -10.81 0.90
N PHE A 212 18.66 -12.07 1.06
CA PHE A 212 17.84 -13.25 0.78
C PHE A 212 16.56 -13.27 1.65
N LEU A 213 16.70 -13.05 2.97
CA LEU A 213 15.58 -13.03 3.90
C LEU A 213 14.58 -11.91 3.60
N LEU A 214 15.08 -10.75 3.18
CA LEU A 214 14.25 -9.61 2.83
C LEU A 214 13.48 -9.87 1.54
N ARG A 215 14.11 -10.48 0.53
CA ARG A 215 13.44 -10.89 -0.72
C ARG A 215 12.34 -11.92 -0.44
N GLN A 216 12.64 -12.95 0.34
CA GLN A 216 11.65 -13.97 0.70
C GLN A 216 10.45 -13.37 1.46
N PHE A 217 10.70 -12.49 2.42
CA PHE A 217 9.63 -11.82 3.15
C PHE A 217 8.81 -10.88 2.25
N LYS A 218 9.47 -10.18 1.32
CA LYS A 218 8.81 -9.34 0.32
C LYS A 218 7.88 -10.15 -0.57
N ASP A 219 8.34 -11.27 -1.09
CA ASP A 219 7.55 -12.16 -1.96
C ASP A 219 6.40 -12.80 -1.19
N GLU A 220 6.60 -13.17 0.07
CA GLU A 220 5.56 -13.70 0.95
C GLU A 220 4.44 -12.67 1.19
N VAL A 221 4.80 -11.44 1.59
CA VAL A 221 3.82 -10.37 1.83
C VAL A 221 3.10 -9.98 0.54
N TYR A 222 3.83 -9.88 -0.57
CA TYR A 222 3.22 -9.60 -1.87
C TYR A 222 2.25 -10.70 -2.29
N GLY A 223 2.60 -11.98 -2.07
CA GLY A 223 1.70 -13.12 -2.27
C GLY A 223 0.41 -12.98 -1.46
N TYR A 224 0.49 -12.61 -0.18
CA TYR A 224 -0.71 -12.39 0.63
C TYR A 224 -1.59 -11.23 0.12
N ILE A 225 -0.99 -10.12 -0.29
CA ILE A 225 -1.73 -8.97 -0.84
C ILE A 225 -2.41 -9.37 -2.16
N ARG A 226 -1.69 -10.08 -3.03
CA ARG A 226 -2.21 -10.57 -4.30
C ARG A 226 -3.40 -11.50 -4.07
N ASP A 227 -3.21 -12.57 -3.32
CA ASP A 227 -4.21 -13.63 -3.18
C ASP A 227 -5.44 -13.19 -2.34
N ARG A 228 -5.24 -12.34 -1.32
CA ARG A 228 -6.30 -11.95 -0.38
C ARG A 228 -7.01 -10.64 -0.73
N VAL A 229 -6.37 -9.75 -1.47
CA VAL A 229 -6.93 -8.43 -1.83
C VAL A 229 -7.07 -8.29 -3.34
N LEU A 230 -5.97 -8.36 -4.10
CA LEU A 230 -5.99 -8.01 -5.53
C LEU A 230 -6.83 -8.99 -6.35
N ASP A 231 -6.61 -10.30 -6.19
CA ASP A 231 -7.32 -11.32 -6.97
C ASP A 231 -8.81 -11.37 -6.60
N LYS A 232 -9.12 -11.22 -5.30
CA LYS A 232 -10.52 -11.12 -4.84
C LYS A 232 -11.21 -9.86 -5.35
N LEU A 233 -10.48 -8.74 -5.45
CA LEU A 233 -10.99 -7.51 -6.02
C LEU A 233 -11.26 -7.68 -7.52
N CYS A 234 -10.33 -8.30 -8.25
CA CYS A 234 -10.49 -8.60 -9.67
C CYS A 234 -11.75 -9.43 -9.93
N GLN A 235 -11.94 -10.51 -9.16
CA GLN A 235 -13.14 -11.34 -9.22
C GLN A 235 -14.42 -10.57 -8.86
N ALA A 236 -14.37 -9.72 -7.81
CA ALA A 236 -15.51 -8.92 -7.40
C ALA A 236 -15.92 -7.91 -8.49
N VAL A 237 -14.95 -7.19 -9.08
CA VAL A 237 -15.20 -6.25 -10.19
C VAL A 237 -15.76 -7.00 -11.39
N GLU A 238 -15.12 -8.09 -11.81
CA GLU A 238 -15.58 -8.89 -12.95
C GLU A 238 -17.01 -9.43 -12.77
N THR A 239 -17.32 -9.98 -11.59
CA THR A 239 -18.69 -10.46 -11.28
C THR A 239 -19.70 -9.33 -11.29
N GLU A 240 -19.35 -8.15 -10.77
CA GLU A 240 -20.24 -6.98 -10.80
C GLU A 240 -20.46 -6.45 -12.22
N LEU A 241 -19.42 -6.42 -13.06
CA LEU A 241 -19.54 -6.05 -14.47
C LEU A 241 -20.42 -7.04 -15.24
N ARG A 242 -20.26 -8.35 -15.01
CA ARG A 242 -21.11 -9.39 -15.63
C ARG A 242 -22.55 -9.26 -15.20
N LEU A 243 -22.81 -9.10 -13.91
CA LEU A 243 -24.16 -8.93 -13.40
C LEU A 243 -24.81 -7.66 -13.96
N SER A 244 -24.05 -6.57 -14.08
CA SER A 244 -24.56 -5.29 -14.60
C SER A 244 -24.94 -5.37 -16.08
N THR A 245 -24.12 -6.05 -16.89
CA THR A 245 -24.39 -6.26 -18.33
C THR A 245 -25.57 -7.19 -18.57
N HIS A 246 -25.72 -8.22 -17.74
CA HIS A 246 -26.81 -9.18 -17.80
C HIS A 246 -28.05 -8.79 -16.98
N THR A 247 -28.21 -7.54 -16.54
CA THR A 247 -29.42 -7.07 -15.80
C THR A 247 -30.74 -7.32 -16.53
N HIS A 248 -30.71 -7.40 -17.86
CA HIS A 248 -31.85 -7.73 -18.70
C HIS A 248 -32.26 -9.22 -18.63
N LEU A 249 -31.32 -10.10 -18.27
CA LEU A 249 -31.60 -11.48 -17.89
C LEU A 249 -31.99 -11.43 -16.41
N GLN A 250 -33.27 -11.62 -16.11
CA GLN A 250 -33.85 -11.56 -14.76
C GLN A 250 -33.26 -12.63 -13.81
N LEU A 251 -31.98 -12.53 -13.48
CA LEU A 251 -31.31 -13.31 -12.46
C LEU A 251 -31.67 -12.72 -11.10
N ASP A 252 -31.97 -13.60 -10.15
CA ASP A 252 -32.51 -13.36 -8.81
C ASP A 252 -32.35 -11.93 -8.28
N ASN A 253 -33.48 -11.30 -7.92
CA ASN A 253 -33.55 -9.99 -7.26
C ASN A 253 -32.62 -9.98 -6.03
N ARG A 254 -31.42 -9.40 -6.17
CA ARG A 254 -30.54 -9.13 -5.05
C ARG A 254 -31.23 -8.10 -4.16
N ASN A 255 -31.73 -8.55 -3.01
CA ASN A 255 -32.26 -7.67 -2.00
C ASN A 255 -31.11 -6.83 -1.41
N PRO A 256 -31.10 -5.50 -1.61
CA PRO A 256 -30.05 -4.62 -1.07
C PRO A 256 -30.02 -4.60 0.47
N PHE A 257 -31.08 -5.10 1.12
CA PHE A 257 -31.17 -5.26 2.58
C PHE A 257 -30.60 -6.58 3.10
N GLN A 258 -30.39 -7.59 2.23
CA GLN A 258 -29.85 -8.90 2.62
C GLN A 258 -28.38 -9.08 2.20
N THR A 259 -28.00 -8.50 1.06
CA THR A 259 -26.61 -8.44 0.60
C THR A 259 -26.18 -6.98 0.48
N PRO A 260 -25.27 -6.49 1.35
CA PRO A 260 -24.73 -5.16 1.21
C PRO A 260 -23.98 -5.05 -0.13
N ILE A 261 -24.37 -4.10 -0.95
CA ILE A 261 -23.63 -3.73 -2.16
C ILE A 261 -22.33 -3.10 -1.67
N LYS A 262 -21.21 -3.75 -1.96
CA LYS A 262 -19.88 -3.23 -1.61
C LYS A 262 -19.48 -2.20 -2.65
N ASP A 263 -19.24 -0.97 -2.22
CA ASP A 263 -18.65 0.02 -3.11
C ASP A 263 -17.15 -0.27 -3.29
N LEU A 264 -16.77 -0.67 -4.50
CA LEU A 264 -15.39 -0.99 -4.87
C LEU A 264 -14.65 0.26 -5.38
N ALA A 265 -15.36 1.35 -5.70
CA ALA A 265 -14.75 2.54 -6.28
C ALA A 265 -13.65 3.15 -5.38
N PRO A 266 -13.82 3.28 -4.04
CA PRO A 266 -12.79 3.86 -3.19
C PRO A 266 -11.45 3.11 -3.23
N VAL A 267 -11.49 1.78 -3.40
CA VAL A 267 -10.30 0.93 -3.46
C VAL A 267 -9.58 1.09 -4.81
N LEU A 268 -10.33 1.19 -5.89
CA LEU A 268 -9.80 1.34 -7.26
C LEU A 268 -9.20 2.73 -7.51
N HIS A 269 -9.72 3.77 -6.84
CA HIS A 269 -9.20 5.13 -6.91
C HIS A 269 -8.09 5.42 -5.90
N MET A 270 -7.66 4.42 -5.13
CA MET A 270 -6.58 4.58 -4.18
C MET A 270 -5.25 4.87 -4.90
N GLN A 271 -4.47 5.80 -4.34
CA GLN A 271 -3.11 6.04 -4.81
C GLN A 271 -2.24 4.77 -4.68
N PRO A 272 -1.30 4.52 -5.60
CA PRO A 272 -0.39 3.38 -5.51
C PRO A 272 0.34 3.38 -4.18
N PHE A 273 0.27 2.26 -3.46
CA PHE A 273 0.99 2.14 -2.20
C PHE A 273 2.39 1.58 -2.43
N VAL A 274 3.31 2.02 -1.58
CA VAL A 274 4.71 1.58 -1.61
C VAL A 274 4.84 0.35 -0.72
N LEU A 275 5.35 -0.75 -1.28
CA LEU A 275 5.76 -1.94 -0.55
C LEU A 275 7.27 -2.11 -0.74
N PHE A 276 8.05 -1.79 0.29
CA PHE A 276 9.51 -1.76 0.25
C PHE A 276 10.04 -0.84 -0.86
N SER A 277 10.41 -1.41 -2.01
CA SER A 277 10.92 -0.71 -3.21
C SER A 277 9.98 -0.79 -4.43
N SER A 278 8.85 -1.49 -4.31
CA SER A 278 7.88 -1.67 -5.38
C SER A 278 6.64 -0.81 -5.15
N HIS A 279 6.17 -0.17 -6.22
CA HIS A 279 4.88 0.50 -6.26
C HIS A 279 3.82 -0.47 -6.74
N ILE A 280 2.72 -0.58 -6.00
CA ILE A 280 1.59 -1.43 -6.36
C ILE A 280 0.40 -0.52 -6.62
N SER A 281 0.07 -0.34 -7.90
CA SER A 281 -1.16 0.29 -8.33
C SER A 281 -2.26 -0.77 -8.39
N VAL A 282 -3.30 -0.59 -7.59
CA VAL A 282 -4.47 -1.49 -7.60
C VAL A 282 -5.20 -1.37 -8.94
N ARG A 283 -5.29 -0.14 -9.47
CA ARG A 283 -5.92 0.15 -10.75
C ARG A 283 -5.27 -0.62 -11.89
N ASP A 284 -3.96 -0.46 -12.05
CA ASP A 284 -3.22 -1.06 -13.17
C ASP A 284 -3.31 -2.60 -13.13
N TYR A 285 -3.28 -3.18 -11.92
CA TYR A 285 -3.44 -4.62 -11.74
C TYR A 285 -4.82 -5.11 -12.20
N VAL A 286 -5.89 -4.38 -11.84
CA VAL A 286 -7.26 -4.71 -12.26
C VAL A 286 -7.46 -4.48 -13.76
N GLU A 287 -6.92 -3.39 -14.32
CA GLU A 287 -6.97 -3.12 -15.76
C GLU A 287 -6.29 -4.24 -16.56
N GLN A 288 -5.08 -4.65 -16.15
CA GLN A 288 -4.35 -5.76 -16.77
C GLN A 288 -5.10 -7.10 -16.64
N TYR A 289 -5.70 -7.37 -15.48
CA TYR A 289 -6.52 -8.56 -15.28
C TYR A 289 -7.73 -8.58 -16.20
N LEU A 290 -8.49 -7.48 -16.26
CA LEU A 290 -9.68 -7.37 -17.11
C LEU A 290 -9.32 -7.45 -18.58
N GLU A 291 -8.23 -6.81 -19.02
CA GLU A 291 -7.75 -6.89 -20.39
C GLU A 291 -7.43 -8.34 -20.80
N ARG A 292 -6.63 -9.04 -19.99
CA ARG A 292 -6.29 -10.45 -20.24
C ARG A 292 -7.53 -11.34 -20.24
N THR A 293 -8.45 -11.10 -19.30
CA THR A 293 -9.67 -11.90 -19.17
C THR A 293 -10.60 -11.67 -20.35
N PHE A 294 -10.88 -10.43 -20.73
CA PHE A 294 -11.71 -10.10 -21.88
C PHE A 294 -11.10 -10.59 -23.19
N TYR A 295 -9.79 -10.46 -23.37
CA TYR A 295 -9.12 -11.02 -24.54
C TYR A 295 -9.27 -12.55 -24.60
N ALA A 296 -8.96 -13.25 -23.51
CA ALA A 296 -9.07 -14.71 -23.43
C ALA A 296 -10.51 -15.20 -23.67
N LEU A 297 -11.50 -14.54 -23.06
CA LEU A 297 -12.91 -14.88 -23.24
C LEU A 297 -13.39 -14.61 -24.66
N THR A 298 -12.96 -13.51 -25.29
CA THR A 298 -13.29 -13.21 -26.69
C THR A 298 -12.64 -14.21 -27.65
N VAL A 299 -11.44 -14.71 -27.35
CA VAL A 299 -10.79 -15.79 -28.13
C VAL A 299 -11.57 -17.10 -28.02
N VAL A 300 -12.06 -17.44 -26.83
CA VAL A 300 -12.83 -18.69 -26.61
C VAL A 300 -14.24 -18.61 -27.20
N ALA A 301 -14.91 -17.46 -27.07
CA ALA A 301 -16.27 -17.24 -27.57
C ALA A 301 -16.33 -15.95 -28.41
N PRO A 302 -15.92 -15.99 -29.69
CA PRO A 302 -15.90 -14.81 -30.55
C PRO A 302 -17.28 -14.19 -30.79
N HIS A 303 -18.36 -14.96 -30.64
CA HIS A 303 -19.73 -14.49 -30.86
C HIS A 303 -20.23 -13.55 -29.74
N ASP A 304 -19.67 -13.66 -28.54
CA ASP A 304 -20.03 -12.86 -27.37
C ASP A 304 -19.15 -11.61 -27.21
N TRP A 305 -18.37 -11.25 -28.24
CA TRP A 305 -17.47 -10.08 -28.18
C TRP A 305 -18.18 -8.79 -27.76
N ARG A 306 -19.46 -8.63 -28.15
CA ARG A 306 -20.26 -7.44 -27.84
C ARG A 306 -20.56 -7.29 -26.35
N THR A 307 -20.82 -8.40 -25.65
CA THR A 307 -21.09 -8.35 -24.20
C THR A 307 -19.82 -7.97 -23.44
N TYR A 308 -18.66 -8.47 -23.87
CA TYR A 308 -17.37 -8.07 -23.29
C TYR A 308 -17.03 -6.60 -23.59
N GLU A 309 -17.40 -6.08 -24.75
CA GLU A 309 -17.26 -4.64 -25.07
C GLU A 309 -18.18 -3.77 -24.19
N GLU A 310 -19.42 -4.22 -23.95
CA GLU A 310 -20.32 -3.56 -23.00
C GLU A 310 -19.77 -3.58 -21.56
N MET A 311 -19.15 -4.70 -21.13
CA MET A 311 -18.46 -4.78 -19.84
C MET A 311 -17.29 -3.79 -19.74
N ARG A 312 -16.52 -3.60 -20.82
CA ARG A 312 -15.43 -2.61 -20.87
C ARG A 312 -15.94 -1.18 -20.72
N ASN A 313 -17.00 -0.83 -21.46
CA ASN A 313 -17.64 0.48 -21.36
C ASN A 313 -18.21 0.73 -19.96
N LEU A 314 -18.76 -0.31 -19.32
CA LEU A 314 -19.26 -0.23 -17.95
C LEU A 314 -18.11 -0.07 -16.94
N ALA A 315 -16.99 -0.75 -17.13
CA ALA A 315 -15.79 -0.58 -16.30
C ALA A 315 -15.22 0.85 -16.39
N ALA A 316 -15.18 1.42 -17.60
CA ALA A 316 -14.74 2.79 -17.83
C ALA A 316 -15.67 3.82 -17.19
N SER A 317 -16.99 3.69 -17.40
CA SER A 317 -17.97 4.65 -16.87
C SER A 317 -18.15 4.58 -15.35
N LYS A 318 -18.08 3.38 -14.75
CA LYS A 318 -18.37 3.17 -13.33
C LYS A 318 -17.13 3.28 -12.43
N TYR A 319 -15.98 2.80 -12.90
CA TYR A 319 -14.76 2.72 -12.08
C TYR A 319 -13.58 3.50 -12.67
N ASN A 320 -13.76 4.21 -13.79
CA ASN A 320 -12.67 4.83 -14.55
C ASN A 320 -11.57 3.83 -14.94
N LEU A 321 -11.89 2.55 -15.15
CA LEU A 321 -10.90 1.56 -15.58
C LEU A 321 -10.81 1.54 -17.11
N PHE A 322 -9.60 1.78 -17.63
CA PHE A 322 -9.36 1.77 -19.08
C PHE A 322 -8.66 0.48 -19.48
N THR A 323 -9.25 -0.24 -20.43
CA THR A 323 -8.66 -1.48 -20.96
C THR A 323 -8.44 -1.32 -22.46
N VAL A 324 -7.40 -1.96 -22.99
CA VAL A 324 -7.10 -1.92 -24.43
C VAL A 324 -8.15 -2.72 -25.20
N PRO A 325 -8.78 -2.17 -26.24
CA PRO A 325 -9.80 -2.89 -27.01
C PRO A 325 -9.22 -4.17 -27.60
N SER A 326 -10.02 -5.24 -27.62
CA SER A 326 -9.63 -6.46 -28.31
C SER A 326 -9.74 -6.23 -29.81
N HIS A 327 -8.61 -5.98 -30.47
CA HIS A 327 -8.52 -5.94 -31.94
C HIS A 327 -8.65 -7.34 -32.58
N LEU A 328 -9.41 -8.23 -31.94
CA LEU A 328 -9.73 -9.54 -32.47
C LEU A 328 -10.77 -9.38 -33.58
N PRO A 329 -10.69 -10.16 -34.66
CA PRO A 329 -11.72 -10.19 -35.69
C PRO A 329 -13.08 -10.49 -35.04
N SER A 330 -14.02 -9.56 -35.16
CA SER A 330 -15.33 -9.59 -34.47
C SER A 330 -16.29 -10.67 -35.00
N HIS A 331 -15.88 -11.44 -36.01
CA HIS A 331 -16.75 -12.38 -36.69
C HIS A 331 -16.02 -13.66 -37.06
N THR A 332 -16.81 -14.74 -37.08
CA THR A 332 -16.43 -16.08 -37.48
C THR A 332 -15.46 -16.04 -38.65
N LEU A 333 -14.38 -16.81 -38.54
CA LEU A 333 -13.53 -17.28 -39.64
C LEU A 333 -14.34 -18.14 -40.64
N ASP A 334 -15.62 -17.85 -40.85
CA ASP A 334 -16.32 -18.29 -42.04
C ASP A 334 -15.64 -17.55 -43.18
N GLN A 335 -14.62 -18.20 -43.76
CA GLN A 335 -13.97 -17.85 -45.02
C GLN A 335 -14.99 -18.00 -46.15
N GLY A 336 -16.10 -17.27 -46.07
CA GLY A 336 -17.07 -17.12 -47.12
C GLY A 336 -16.63 -16.05 -48.10
N VAL A 337 -17.04 -16.19 -49.35
CA VAL A 337 -16.79 -15.22 -50.42
C VAL A 337 -17.32 -13.85 -50.00
N ASP A 338 -16.50 -12.81 -50.18
CA ASP A 338 -16.91 -11.44 -49.89
C ASP A 338 -18.05 -11.03 -50.84
N VAL A 339 -19.11 -10.48 -50.26
CA VAL A 339 -20.31 -10.07 -51.01
C VAL A 339 -19.98 -8.95 -51.97
N LEU A 340 -18.94 -8.16 -51.71
CA LEU A 340 -18.45 -7.14 -52.63
C LEU A 340 -17.88 -7.75 -53.93
N GLU A 341 -17.22 -8.90 -53.83
CA GLU A 341 -16.74 -9.67 -54.99
C GLU A 341 -17.91 -10.29 -55.76
N ILE A 342 -18.94 -10.77 -55.04
CA ILE A 342 -20.19 -11.27 -55.64
C ILE A 342 -20.92 -10.16 -56.40
N MET A 343 -21.06 -8.96 -55.81
CA MET A 343 -21.71 -7.83 -56.47
C MET A 343 -20.95 -7.37 -57.72
N ARG A 344 -19.61 -7.30 -57.64
CA ARG A 344 -18.77 -6.93 -58.78
C ARG A 344 -18.87 -7.93 -59.94
N ASN A 345 -19.02 -9.22 -59.63
CA ASN A 345 -19.10 -10.31 -60.60
C ASN A 345 -20.45 -11.02 -60.57
N ILE A 346 -21.55 -10.27 -60.48
CA ILE A 346 -22.91 -10.82 -60.32
C ILE A 346 -23.26 -11.84 -61.43
N HIS A 347 -22.76 -11.60 -62.65
CA HIS A 347 -22.96 -12.48 -63.80
C HIS A 347 -22.32 -13.86 -63.62
N VAL A 348 -21.17 -13.95 -62.93
CA VAL A 348 -20.52 -15.21 -62.59
C VAL A 348 -21.30 -15.92 -61.48
N PHE A 349 -21.76 -15.15 -60.48
CA PHE A 349 -22.54 -15.67 -59.37
C PHE A 349 -23.84 -16.35 -59.83
N VAL A 350 -24.60 -15.70 -60.72
CA VAL A 350 -25.87 -16.25 -61.26
C VAL A 350 -25.65 -17.53 -62.07
N GLN A 351 -24.49 -17.68 -62.72
CA GLN A 351 -24.18 -18.87 -63.53
C GLN A 351 -23.73 -20.06 -62.68
N HIS A 352 -23.00 -19.81 -61.59
CA HIS A 352 -22.29 -20.85 -60.84
C HIS A 352 -22.87 -21.13 -59.46
N TYR A 353 -23.86 -20.38 -58.98
CA TYR A 353 -24.49 -20.62 -57.68
C TYR A 353 -25.96 -21.03 -57.82
N LEU A 354 -26.36 -22.05 -57.07
CA LEU A 354 -27.72 -22.54 -56.98
C LEU A 354 -28.33 -22.13 -55.64
N TYR A 355 -29.60 -21.74 -55.67
CA TYR A 355 -30.33 -21.33 -54.47
C TYR A 355 -31.05 -22.51 -53.83
N ASN A 356 -30.74 -22.80 -52.56
CA ASN A 356 -31.50 -23.77 -51.78
C ASN A 356 -32.68 -23.07 -51.10
N LEU A 357 -33.88 -23.30 -51.63
CA LEU A 357 -35.10 -22.68 -51.13
C LEU A 357 -35.44 -23.09 -49.68
N ASN A 358 -35.09 -24.32 -49.28
CA ASN A 358 -35.47 -24.88 -47.98
C ASN A 358 -34.66 -24.29 -46.83
N GLN A 359 -33.39 -24.01 -47.07
CA GLN A 359 -32.45 -23.52 -46.05
C GLN A 359 -32.02 -22.06 -46.28
N GLN A 360 -32.52 -21.43 -47.35
CA GLN A 360 -32.31 -20.01 -47.69
C GLN A 360 -30.82 -19.62 -47.79
N PHE A 361 -30.03 -20.43 -48.49
CA PHE A 361 -28.63 -20.10 -48.82
C PHE A 361 -28.27 -20.51 -50.25
N PHE A 362 -27.24 -19.86 -50.81
CA PHE A 362 -26.69 -20.21 -52.11
C PHE A 362 -25.50 -21.15 -51.96
N VAL A 363 -25.37 -22.10 -52.88
CA VAL A 363 -24.28 -23.07 -52.94
C VAL A 363 -23.65 -23.02 -54.32
N GLU A 364 -22.33 -23.03 -54.37
CA GLU A 364 -21.58 -23.18 -55.62
C GLU A 364 -21.91 -24.53 -56.29
N ALA A 365 -22.32 -24.50 -57.56
CA ALA A 365 -22.74 -25.67 -58.32
C ALA A 365 -21.58 -26.61 -58.65
N THR A 366 -20.40 -26.04 -58.94
CA THR A 366 -19.17 -26.77 -59.26
C THR A 366 -17.98 -25.96 -58.77
N SER A 367 -17.11 -26.55 -57.95
CA SER A 367 -15.86 -25.91 -57.52
C SER A 367 -14.66 -26.78 -57.87
N ASN A 368 -13.54 -26.16 -58.25
CA ASN A 368 -12.25 -26.83 -58.43
C ASN A 368 -11.53 -27.13 -57.11
N ASN A 369 -12.07 -26.63 -55.99
CA ASN A 369 -11.53 -26.80 -54.64
C ASN A 369 -12.20 -27.98 -53.92
N LYS A 370 -11.60 -28.41 -52.80
CA LYS A 370 -12.14 -29.50 -51.96
C LYS A 370 -13.39 -29.12 -51.17
N HIS A 371 -13.73 -27.83 -51.14
CA HIS A 371 -14.86 -27.27 -50.40
C HIS A 371 -15.72 -26.43 -51.35
N LEU A 372 -17.04 -26.57 -51.25
CA LEU A 372 -18.00 -25.72 -51.96
C LEU A 372 -18.24 -24.44 -51.16
N ASN A 373 -18.22 -23.30 -51.83
CA ASN A 373 -18.55 -22.04 -51.19
C ASN A 373 -20.07 -21.95 -50.96
N THR A 374 -20.46 -21.55 -49.76
CA THR A 374 -21.86 -21.27 -49.42
C THR A 374 -22.04 -19.80 -49.06
N VAL A 375 -23.05 -19.15 -49.62
CA VAL A 375 -23.40 -17.76 -49.29
C VAL A 375 -24.71 -17.78 -48.50
N THR A 376 -24.60 -17.45 -47.21
CA THR A 376 -25.74 -17.36 -46.30
C THR A 376 -26.15 -15.91 -46.08
N ILE A 377 -27.36 -15.70 -45.57
CA ILE A 377 -27.83 -14.37 -45.14
C ILE A 377 -26.87 -13.73 -44.12
N LYS A 378 -26.17 -14.55 -43.32
CA LYS A 378 -25.15 -14.06 -42.37
C LYS A 378 -23.94 -13.45 -43.07
N HIS A 379 -23.50 -14.00 -44.21
CA HIS A 379 -22.40 -13.42 -45.01
C HIS A 379 -22.80 -12.07 -45.60
N ILE A 380 -24.03 -11.95 -46.09
CA ILE A 380 -24.61 -10.68 -46.60
C ILE A 380 -24.70 -9.64 -45.48
N ALA A 381 -25.24 -10.01 -44.32
CA ALA A 381 -25.33 -9.13 -43.16
C ALA A 381 -23.95 -8.69 -42.65
N ASN A 382 -22.95 -9.58 -42.69
CA ASN A 382 -21.58 -9.25 -42.30
C ASN A 382 -20.93 -8.26 -43.27
N SER A 383 -21.06 -8.46 -44.58
CA SER A 383 -20.50 -7.54 -45.57
C SER A 383 -21.14 -6.15 -45.52
N ILE A 384 -22.47 -6.06 -45.31
CA ILE A 384 -23.15 -4.77 -45.09
C ILE A 384 -22.64 -4.05 -43.83
N ARG A 385 -22.30 -4.80 -42.77
CA ARG A 385 -21.73 -4.22 -41.54
C ARG A 385 -20.28 -3.76 -41.71
N THR A 386 -19.47 -4.47 -42.52
CA THR A 386 -18.06 -4.13 -42.72
C THR A 386 -17.84 -2.99 -43.70
N HIS A 387 -18.58 -2.95 -44.83
CA HIS A 387 -18.39 -1.88 -45.85
C HIS A 387 -19.56 -0.88 -45.91
N GLY A 388 -20.58 -1.03 -45.05
CA GLY A 388 -21.72 -0.13 -44.98
C GLY A 388 -22.80 -0.41 -46.02
N ALA A 389 -23.95 0.27 -45.90
CA ALA A 389 -25.10 0.09 -46.80
C ALA A 389 -24.84 0.51 -48.26
N GLY A 390 -23.70 1.18 -48.54
CA GLY A 390 -23.32 1.64 -49.87
C GLY A 390 -23.00 0.51 -50.87
N ILE A 391 -22.75 -0.72 -50.40
CA ILE A 391 -22.49 -1.89 -51.27
C ILE A 391 -23.72 -2.22 -52.13
N ILE A 392 -24.92 -2.01 -51.57
CA ILE A 392 -26.21 -2.34 -52.22
C ILE A 392 -26.50 -1.39 -53.40
N ASN A 393 -25.89 -0.20 -53.42
CA ASN A 393 -26.12 0.83 -54.43
C ASN A 393 -25.07 0.85 -55.55
N THR A 394 -24.27 -0.21 -55.72
CA THR A 394 -23.36 -0.32 -56.86
C THR A 394 -24.08 -0.90 -58.09
N THR A 395 -24.92 -0.08 -58.71
CA THR A 395 -25.39 -0.29 -60.09
C THR A 395 -24.33 0.13 -61.10
#